data_AF-A0A077W8I1-F1
#
_entry.id   AF-A0A077W8I1-F1
#
_cell.length_a   1.000
_cell.length_b   1.000
_cell.length_c   1.000
_cell.angle_alpha   90.00
_cell.angle_beta   90.00
_cell.angle_gamma   90.00
#
_symmetry.space_group_name_H-M   'P 1'
#
loop_
_entity.id
_entity.type
_entity.pdbx_description
1 polymer ?
#
loop_
_entity_poly.entity_id
_entity_poly.type
_entity_poly.pdbx_seq_one_letter_code
_entity_poly.pdbx_strand_id
1 'polypeptide(L)'
;MTLGNVSEVSEYELKRQRLIEENKKLLEELGLAGDNERIAPISGYKSDDPPPRKKARSHPKRLSKLPVGPMRTSRRLKGEEPDDTVDIEAFLDQNDKMRQAAIALKIPSSQEQQPFDPAVISAPLTLVSIGTTIWSLGELYTGKGRSKYWSGRGCRYRHPYPVGFRASKQHFGNTYHMAIEKGDDGPVFKVQVNESKTIFEGATPTAPWTEACKKSKSQGTRVSGPLFYGFSDLVTMRMIERMEGYELAGTPEEQA
;
A
#
# COMPACT_ATOMS: atom_id res chain seq x y z
N MET A 1 16.92 -64.35 -12.98
CA MET A 1 17.86 -63.22 -13.06
C MET A 1 17.06 -62.01 -13.51
N THR A 2 16.71 -61.12 -12.58
CA THR A 2 15.91 -59.92 -12.84
C THR A 2 16.83 -58.74 -13.14
N LEU A 3 16.78 -58.23 -14.37
CA LEU A 3 17.53 -57.06 -14.80
C LEU A 3 16.88 -55.80 -14.24
N GLY A 4 17.69 -54.95 -13.61
CA GLY A 4 17.29 -53.74 -12.91
C GLY A 4 16.85 -52.62 -13.84
N ASN A 5 15.78 -51.94 -13.44
CA ASN A 5 15.30 -50.69 -14.02
C ASN A 5 16.35 -49.59 -13.84
N VAL A 6 16.84 -49.05 -14.95
CA VAL A 6 17.61 -47.79 -14.97
C VAL A 6 16.59 -46.65 -14.95
N SER A 7 16.60 -45.84 -13.89
CA SER A 7 15.73 -44.68 -13.77
C SER A 7 16.19 -43.60 -14.76
N GLU A 8 15.44 -43.39 -15.84
CA GLU A 8 15.63 -42.26 -16.74
C GLU A 8 15.41 -40.95 -15.97
N VAL A 9 16.48 -40.17 -15.83
CA VAL A 9 16.49 -38.86 -15.18
C VAL A 9 15.62 -37.92 -16.01
N SER A 10 14.57 -37.37 -15.40
CA SER A 10 13.61 -36.48 -16.07
C SER A 10 14.32 -35.25 -16.66
N GLU A 11 13.88 -34.78 -17.84
CA GLU A 11 14.39 -33.55 -18.47
C GLU A 11 14.41 -32.34 -17.52
N TYR A 12 13.48 -32.32 -16.56
CA TYR A 12 13.44 -31.33 -15.49
C TYR A 12 14.68 -31.38 -14.58
N GLU A 13 15.13 -32.58 -14.20
CA GLU A 13 16.31 -32.76 -13.34
C GLU A 13 17.59 -32.38 -14.07
N LEU A 14 17.70 -32.69 -15.36
CA LEU A 14 18.82 -32.25 -16.21
C LEU A 14 18.87 -30.72 -16.32
N LYS A 15 17.72 -30.07 -16.55
CA LYS A 15 17.63 -28.61 -16.60
C LYS A 15 17.99 -27.97 -15.26
N ARG A 16 17.54 -28.57 -14.16
CA ARG A 16 17.86 -28.12 -12.80
C ARG A 16 19.35 -28.23 -12.49
N GLN A 17 20.01 -29.31 -12.91
CA GLN A 17 21.45 -29.50 -12.73
C GLN A 17 22.26 -28.45 -13.49
N ARG A 18 21.91 -28.16 -14.75
CA ARG A 18 22.58 -27.10 -15.53
C ARG A 18 22.48 -25.73 -14.86
N LEU A 19 21.29 -25.36 -14.37
CA LEU A 19 21.09 -24.10 -13.67
C LEU A 19 21.91 -24.01 -12.37
N ILE A 20 22.08 -25.13 -11.66
CA ILE A 20 22.92 -25.17 -10.45
C ILE A 20 24.40 -24.98 -10.81
N GLU A 21 24.86 -25.60 -11.89
CA GLU A 21 26.24 -25.47 -12.38
C GLU A 21 26.55 -24.05 -12.89
N GLU A 22 25.65 -23.44 -13.66
CA GLU A 22 25.80 -22.06 -14.12
C GLU A 22 25.89 -21.08 -12.95
N ASN A 23 25.02 -21.22 -11.95
CA ASN A 23 25.04 -20.37 -10.76
C ASN A 23 26.32 -20.56 -9.94
N LYS A 24 26.84 -21.79 -9.83
CA LYS A 24 28.13 -22.05 -9.17
C LYS A 24 29.28 -21.35 -9.88
N LYS A 25 29.33 -21.47 -11.21
CA LYS A 25 30.37 -20.82 -12.02
C LYS A 25 30.32 -19.29 -11.90
N LEU A 26 29.12 -18.73 -11.89
CA LEU A 26 28.92 -17.29 -11.69
C LEU A 26 29.40 -16.83 -10.30
N LEU A 27 29.15 -17.63 -9.26
CA LEU A 27 29.63 -17.33 -7.90
C LEU A 27 31.16 -17.42 -7.78
N GLU A 28 31.80 -18.33 -8.51
CA GLU A 28 33.25 -18.43 -8.62
C GLU A 28 33.85 -17.23 -9.36
N GLU A 29 33.27 -16.84 -10.51
CA GLU A 29 33.71 -15.69 -11.29
C GLU A 29 33.62 -14.36 -10.50
N LEU A 30 32.60 -14.23 -9.65
CA LEU A 30 32.39 -13.07 -8.80
C LEU A 30 33.23 -13.09 -7.50
N GLY A 31 34.07 -14.11 -7.29
CA GLY A 31 34.91 -14.23 -6.09
C GLY A 31 34.12 -14.44 -4.79
N LEU A 32 32.86 -14.87 -4.90
CA LEU A 32 31.94 -15.11 -3.77
C LEU A 32 31.95 -16.58 -3.30
N ALA A 33 32.75 -17.44 -3.93
CA ALA A 33 32.87 -18.87 -3.63
C ALA A 33 33.77 -19.19 -2.41
N GLY A 34 34.14 -18.19 -1.60
CA GLY A 34 35.00 -18.37 -0.42
C GLY A 34 34.26 -18.92 0.81
N ASP A 35 34.70 -20.09 1.27
CA ASP A 35 34.50 -20.74 2.58
C ASP A 35 33.06 -20.84 3.13
N ASN A 36 32.28 -21.74 2.50
CA ASN A 36 30.94 -22.07 2.94
C ASN A 36 30.83 -23.41 3.69
N GLU A 37 31.78 -23.71 4.59
CA GLU A 37 31.60 -24.81 5.57
C GLU A 37 30.63 -24.45 6.73
N ARG A 38 29.99 -23.28 6.70
CA ARG A 38 29.07 -22.83 7.78
C ARG A 38 27.61 -22.67 7.39
N ILE A 39 27.21 -23.00 6.17
CA ILE A 39 25.79 -23.04 5.81
C ILE A 39 25.35 -24.50 5.73
N ALA A 40 24.72 -24.96 6.81
CA ALA A 40 24.14 -26.29 6.90
C ALA A 40 23.15 -26.51 5.73
N PRO A 41 23.13 -27.72 5.13
CA PRO A 41 22.14 -28.05 4.12
C PRO A 41 20.75 -28.08 4.78
N ILE A 42 19.81 -27.28 4.27
CA ILE A 42 18.38 -27.51 4.52
C ILE A 42 17.99 -28.71 3.64
N SER A 43 18.28 -29.90 4.16
CA SER A 43 17.77 -31.17 3.64
C SER A 43 16.56 -31.60 4.46
N GLY A 44 15.44 -31.87 3.78
CA GLY A 44 14.41 -32.79 4.24
C GLY A 44 13.33 -32.21 5.15
N TYR A 45 12.22 -31.77 4.56
CA TYR A 45 10.92 -31.85 5.24
C TYR A 45 10.21 -33.12 4.76
N LYS A 46 10.33 -34.19 5.55
CA LYS A 46 9.28 -35.22 5.66
C LYS A 46 8.55 -34.93 6.96
N SER A 47 7.25 -34.64 6.87
CA SER A 47 6.39 -34.30 8.00
C SER A 47 5.63 -35.53 8.44
N ASP A 48 5.91 -36.06 9.64
CA ASP A 48 5.06 -37.03 10.33
C ASP A 48 5.22 -36.97 11.87
N ASP A 49 5.26 -35.77 12.47
CA ASP A 49 5.13 -35.64 13.94
C ASP A 49 4.43 -34.33 14.37
N PRO A 50 3.62 -34.33 15.45
CA PRO A 50 2.79 -33.20 15.86
C PRO A 50 3.60 -32.07 16.51
N PRO A 51 3.14 -30.80 16.42
CA PRO A 51 3.98 -29.64 16.75
C PRO A 51 4.23 -29.49 18.27
N PRO A 52 5.47 -29.15 18.71
CA PRO A 52 5.80 -29.00 20.11
C PRO A 52 5.29 -27.67 20.69
N ARG A 53 4.83 -27.73 21.95
CA ARG A 53 4.31 -26.60 22.73
C ARG A 53 5.39 -25.53 23.00
N LYS A 54 4.99 -24.26 22.89
CA LYS A 54 5.83 -23.06 23.11
C LYS A 54 6.38 -22.99 24.54
N LYS A 55 7.71 -22.95 24.71
CA LYS A 55 8.37 -22.52 25.95
C LYS A 55 8.68 -21.02 25.91
N ALA A 56 8.44 -20.33 27.03
CA ALA A 56 8.61 -18.90 27.19
C ALA A 56 10.09 -18.46 27.04
N ARG A 57 10.32 -17.36 26.31
CA ARG A 57 11.64 -16.76 26.08
C ARG A 57 12.14 -16.06 27.35
N SER A 58 13.33 -16.42 27.83
CA SER A 58 14.09 -15.64 28.80
C SER A 58 14.89 -14.54 28.11
N HIS A 59 14.93 -13.35 28.71
CA HIS A 59 15.73 -12.21 28.23
C HIS A 59 17.23 -12.41 28.53
N PRO A 60 18.15 -12.09 27.59
CA PRO A 60 19.58 -12.16 27.85
C PRO A 60 20.09 -10.97 28.69
N LYS A 61 21.04 -11.26 29.59
CA LYS A 61 21.72 -10.32 30.50
C LYS A 61 22.69 -9.40 29.73
N ARG A 62 22.78 -8.15 30.21
CA ARG A 62 23.65 -7.05 29.74
C ARG A 62 25.14 -7.41 29.73
N LEU A 63 25.85 -6.98 28.68
CA LEU A 63 27.31 -6.93 28.61
C LEU A 63 27.82 -5.48 28.57
N SER A 64 28.71 -5.21 29.52
CA SER A 64 29.81 -4.21 29.66
C SER A 64 29.77 -2.81 29.02
N LYS A 65 30.10 -1.86 29.90
CA LYS A 65 30.33 -0.41 29.76
C LYS A 65 31.43 -0.04 28.76
N LEU A 66 31.14 0.93 27.89
CA LEU A 66 32.12 1.84 27.27
C LEU A 66 31.84 3.28 27.76
N PRO A 67 32.85 4.15 27.90
CA PRO A 67 32.65 5.52 28.38
C PRO A 67 31.93 6.36 27.31
N VAL A 68 30.74 6.83 27.68
CA VAL A 68 29.88 7.68 26.87
C VAL A 68 30.43 9.11 26.92
N GLY A 69 30.88 9.64 25.77
CA GLY A 69 31.13 11.08 25.63
C GLY A 69 29.86 11.89 25.94
N PRO A 70 29.94 13.22 26.18
CA PRO A 70 28.80 13.98 26.70
C PRO A 70 27.55 13.75 25.84
N MET A 71 26.58 13.03 26.42
CA MET A 71 25.29 12.78 25.81
C MET A 71 24.62 14.12 25.57
N ARG A 72 24.42 14.47 24.31
CA ARG A 72 23.60 15.62 23.91
C ARG A 72 22.18 15.37 24.41
N THR A 73 21.86 15.86 25.60
CA THR A 73 20.52 15.77 26.18
C THR A 73 19.61 16.66 25.35
N SER A 74 18.63 16.07 24.67
CA SER A 74 17.67 16.86 23.89
C SER A 74 16.79 17.68 24.85
N ARG A 75 16.64 18.99 24.58
CA ARG A 75 15.76 19.89 25.34
C ARG A 75 14.31 19.38 25.36
N ARG A 76 13.89 18.70 24.29
CA ARG A 76 12.60 18.01 24.16
C ARG A 76 12.35 16.94 25.23
N LEU A 77 13.38 16.24 25.71
CA LEU A 77 13.23 15.25 26.79
C LEU A 77 13.13 15.90 28.18
N LYS A 78 13.49 17.17 28.31
CA LYS A 78 13.40 17.94 29.57
C LYS A 78 12.07 18.69 29.74
N GLY A 79 11.18 18.66 28.74
CA GLY A 79 9.90 19.37 28.81
C GLY A 79 10.04 20.89 28.73
N GLU A 80 11.17 21.40 28.22
CA GLU A 80 11.32 22.82 27.91
C GLU A 80 10.45 23.15 26.68
N GLU A 81 9.52 24.10 26.83
CA GLU A 81 8.73 24.63 25.72
C GLU A 81 9.66 25.30 24.68
N PRO A 82 9.33 25.23 23.38
CA PRO A 82 10.07 25.95 22.37
C PRO A 82 10.02 27.45 22.67
N ASP A 83 11.17 28.11 22.63
CA ASP A 83 11.25 29.56 22.80
C ASP A 83 10.76 30.20 21.49
N ASP A 84 9.48 30.60 21.44
CA ASP A 84 8.84 31.20 20.26
C ASP A 84 9.28 32.66 20.03
N THR A 85 10.24 33.17 20.81
CA THR A 85 10.77 34.55 20.71
C THR A 85 11.87 34.71 19.68
N VAL A 86 12.18 33.69 18.87
CA VAL A 86 13.16 33.83 17.80
C VAL A 86 12.50 34.59 16.66
N ASP A 87 12.71 35.90 16.61
CA ASP A 87 12.29 36.74 15.49
C ASP A 87 13.03 36.30 14.22
N ILE A 88 12.34 35.50 13.41
CA ILE A 88 12.86 34.91 12.18
C ILE A 88 13.29 36.02 11.19
N GLU A 89 12.69 37.21 11.29
CA GLU A 89 13.03 38.36 10.45
C GLU A 89 14.40 38.97 10.73
N ALA A 90 14.96 38.72 11.93
CA ALA A 90 16.29 39.17 12.32
C ALA A 90 17.41 38.30 11.71
N PHE A 91 17.08 37.09 11.24
CA PHE A 91 18.04 36.15 10.63
C PHE A 91 18.05 36.17 9.10
N LEU A 92 17.07 36.81 8.47
CA LEU A 92 16.99 36.90 7.01
C LEU A 92 17.87 38.04 6.50
N ASP A 93 18.78 37.73 5.60
CA ASP A 93 19.56 38.75 4.90
C ASP A 93 18.67 39.56 3.93
N GLN A 94 19.16 40.72 3.49
CA GLN A 94 18.39 41.61 2.64
C GLN A 94 18.08 41.02 1.25
N ASN A 95 18.87 40.04 0.81
CA ASN A 95 18.68 39.31 -0.45
C ASN A 95 17.55 38.27 -0.34
N ASP A 96 17.45 37.58 0.80
CA ASP A 96 16.38 36.64 1.11
C ASP A 96 15.04 37.37 1.25
N LYS A 97 15.03 38.57 1.86
CA LYS A 97 13.84 39.43 1.92
C LYS A 97 13.34 39.81 0.52
N MET A 98 14.25 40.19 -0.39
CA MET A 98 13.88 40.49 -1.79
C MET A 98 13.38 39.25 -2.55
N ARG A 99 13.97 38.08 -2.33
CA ARG A 99 13.51 36.82 -2.96
C ARG A 99 12.10 36.44 -2.50
N GLN A 100 11.81 36.57 -1.20
CA GLN A 100 10.47 36.30 -0.66
C GLN A 100 9.44 37.28 -1.22
N ALA A 101 9.77 38.57 -1.31
CA ALA A 101 8.89 39.57 -1.92
C ALA A 101 8.62 39.28 -3.42
N ALA A 102 9.63 38.85 -4.17
CA ALA A 102 9.47 38.46 -5.57
C ALA A 102 8.62 37.18 -5.76
N ILE A 103 8.68 36.24 -4.82
CA ILE A 103 7.82 35.06 -4.80
C ILE A 103 6.38 35.46 -4.48
N ALA A 104 6.16 36.30 -3.47
CA ALA A 104 4.84 36.79 -3.10
C ALA A 104 4.14 37.54 -4.26
N LEU A 105 4.89 38.32 -5.04
CA LEU A 105 4.40 39.02 -6.24
C LEU A 105 4.10 38.09 -7.44
N LYS A 106 4.66 36.87 -7.46
CA LYS A 106 4.44 35.87 -8.51
C LYS A 106 3.28 34.92 -8.23
N ILE A 107 2.70 34.96 -7.03
CA ILE A 107 1.50 34.18 -6.72
C ILE A 107 0.30 34.97 -7.28
N PRO A 108 -0.44 34.46 -8.27
CA PRO A 108 -1.64 35.14 -8.76
C PRO A 108 -2.65 35.25 -7.63
N SER A 109 -2.90 36.49 -7.18
CA SER A 109 -3.80 36.88 -6.09
C SER A 109 -5.28 36.84 -6.48
N SER A 110 -5.71 35.83 -7.25
CA SER A 110 -7.08 35.70 -7.76
C SER A 110 -7.61 34.28 -7.70
N GLN A 111 -7.27 33.56 -6.63
CA GLN A 111 -8.21 32.59 -6.08
C GLN A 111 -8.69 33.17 -4.78
N GLU A 112 -9.98 33.53 -4.71
CA GLU A 112 -10.69 33.68 -3.45
C GLU A 112 -10.37 32.43 -2.64
N GLN A 113 -9.48 32.58 -1.64
CA GLN A 113 -9.26 31.55 -0.66
C GLN A 113 -10.55 31.50 0.14
N GLN A 114 -11.47 30.63 -0.31
CA GLN A 114 -12.57 30.14 0.52
C GLN A 114 -11.97 29.84 1.89
N PRO A 115 -12.58 30.32 2.99
CA PRO A 115 -12.07 30.05 4.32
C PRO A 115 -11.84 28.54 4.44
N PHE A 116 -10.58 28.15 4.64
CA PHE A 116 -10.21 26.76 4.86
C PHE A 116 -10.84 26.33 6.17
N ASP A 117 -12.08 25.86 6.09
CA ASP A 117 -12.70 25.15 7.18
C ASP A 117 -12.06 23.75 7.19
N PRO A 118 -11.20 23.41 8.18
CA PRO A 118 -10.62 22.08 8.26
C PRO A 118 -11.69 20.97 8.39
N ALA A 119 -12.96 21.33 8.62
CA ALA A 119 -14.07 20.40 8.65
C ALA A 119 -14.58 19.97 7.25
N VAL A 120 -14.29 20.71 6.17
CA VAL A 120 -14.83 20.44 4.83
C VAL A 120 -13.72 19.89 3.92
N ILE A 121 -13.66 18.56 3.84
CA ILE A 121 -12.74 17.83 2.94
C ILE A 121 -13.51 17.43 1.68
N SER A 122 -13.07 17.88 0.51
CA SER A 122 -13.66 17.54 -0.80
C SER A 122 -12.60 16.98 -1.76
N ALA A 123 -13.04 16.27 -2.80
CA ALA A 123 -12.18 15.85 -3.89
C ALA A 123 -11.93 17.02 -4.87
N PRO A 124 -10.79 17.07 -5.58
CA PRO A 124 -9.70 16.08 -5.57
C PRO A 124 -8.81 16.16 -4.31
N LEU A 125 -8.42 15.00 -3.79
CA LEU A 125 -7.61 14.85 -2.57
C LEU A 125 -6.59 13.72 -2.75
N THR A 126 -5.35 13.92 -2.31
CA THR A 126 -4.37 12.83 -2.22
C THR A 126 -4.23 12.34 -0.79
N LEU A 127 -4.52 11.04 -0.58
CA LEU A 127 -4.33 10.35 0.68
C LEU A 127 -2.83 10.08 0.88
N VAL A 128 -2.16 10.90 1.68
CA VAL A 128 -0.70 10.80 1.90
C VAL A 128 -0.29 9.43 2.47
N SER A 129 -1.12 8.86 3.34
CA SER A 129 -0.94 7.54 3.98
C SER A 129 -0.82 6.38 3.00
N ILE A 130 -1.53 6.46 1.88
CA ILE A 130 -1.66 5.36 0.91
C ILE A 130 -0.97 5.74 -0.41
N GLY A 131 -0.87 7.02 -0.74
CA GLY A 131 -0.43 7.50 -2.06
C GLY A 131 -1.49 7.24 -3.13
N THR A 132 -2.77 7.44 -2.81
CA THR A 132 -3.89 7.35 -3.74
C THR A 132 -4.57 8.71 -3.82
N THR A 133 -4.78 9.23 -5.02
CA THR A 133 -5.48 10.48 -5.29
C THR A 133 -6.93 10.19 -5.66
N ILE A 134 -7.88 10.62 -4.84
CA ILE A 134 -9.31 10.55 -5.12
C ILE A 134 -9.68 11.79 -5.93
N TRP A 135 -10.30 11.58 -7.09
CA TRP A 135 -10.76 12.64 -8.00
C TRP A 135 -12.24 12.93 -7.85
N SER A 136 -13.03 11.89 -7.61
CA SER A 136 -14.47 12.00 -7.37
C SER A 136 -14.92 10.86 -6.47
N LEU A 137 -15.81 11.16 -5.53
CA LEU A 137 -16.45 10.13 -4.73
C LEU A 137 -17.59 9.43 -5.49
N GLY A 138 -18.26 10.09 -6.43
CA GLY A 138 -19.46 9.55 -7.07
C GLY A 138 -20.70 9.68 -6.18
N GLU A 139 -21.60 8.71 -6.26
CA GLU A 139 -22.91 8.70 -5.59
C GLU A 139 -23.19 7.36 -4.91
N LEU A 140 -23.93 7.38 -3.80
CA LEU A 140 -24.31 6.17 -3.09
C LEU A 140 -25.52 5.50 -3.75
N TYR A 141 -25.44 4.20 -3.97
CA TYR A 141 -26.55 3.45 -4.54
C TYR A 141 -27.58 3.10 -3.47
N THR A 142 -28.78 3.66 -3.60
CA THR A 142 -29.89 3.54 -2.63
C THR A 142 -31.07 2.69 -3.13
N GLY A 143 -30.99 2.15 -4.36
CA GLY A 143 -32.04 1.36 -4.98
C GLY A 143 -32.13 -0.11 -4.50
N LYS A 144 -32.91 -0.92 -5.21
CA LYS A 144 -33.03 -2.37 -4.95
C LYS A 144 -31.67 -3.06 -5.09
N GLY A 145 -31.32 -3.94 -4.14
CA GLY A 145 -30.00 -4.59 -4.10
C GLY A 145 -28.89 -3.70 -3.54
N ARG A 146 -29.20 -2.58 -2.88
CA ARG A 146 -28.23 -1.68 -2.23
C ARG A 146 -27.27 -2.40 -1.30
N SER A 147 -27.70 -3.47 -0.63
CA SER A 147 -26.85 -4.29 0.23
C SER A 147 -25.61 -4.86 -0.46
N LYS A 148 -25.66 -5.10 -1.79
CA LYS A 148 -24.53 -5.59 -2.60
C LYS A 148 -23.45 -4.54 -2.83
N TYR A 149 -23.81 -3.27 -2.70
CA TYR A 149 -22.88 -2.14 -2.81
C TYR A 149 -22.14 -1.87 -1.51
N TRP A 150 -22.28 -2.71 -0.49
CA TRP A 150 -21.52 -2.58 0.75
C TRP A 150 -20.31 -3.50 0.77
N SER A 151 -19.23 -2.99 1.36
CA SER A 151 -18.12 -3.83 1.82
C SER A 151 -18.61 -4.97 2.72
N GLY A 152 -17.86 -6.08 2.69
CA GLY A 152 -18.22 -7.30 3.41
C GLY A 152 -18.28 -7.09 4.92
N ARG A 153 -19.05 -7.93 5.62
CA ARG A 153 -19.23 -7.82 7.08
C ARG A 153 -17.94 -7.99 7.90
N GLY A 154 -16.91 -8.61 7.33
CA GLY A 154 -15.60 -8.78 7.96
C GLY A 154 -14.64 -7.61 7.78
N CYS A 155 -15.03 -6.56 7.06
CA CYS A 155 -14.20 -5.37 6.88
C CYS A 155 -14.11 -4.57 8.19
N ARG A 156 -12.91 -4.08 8.54
CA ARG A 156 -12.68 -3.27 9.75
C ARG A 156 -13.57 -2.03 9.79
N TYR A 157 -13.76 -1.40 8.63
CA TYR A 157 -14.65 -0.26 8.44
C TYR A 157 -15.64 -0.66 7.36
N ARG A 158 -16.88 -0.93 7.76
CA ARG A 158 -17.94 -1.27 6.82
C ARG A 158 -18.47 0.02 6.19
N HIS A 159 -18.32 0.14 4.88
CA HIS A 159 -18.71 1.28 4.07
C HIS A 159 -19.41 0.83 2.77
N PRO A 160 -20.23 1.70 2.16
CA PRO A 160 -20.71 1.51 0.80
C PRO A 160 -19.62 1.86 -0.23
N TYR A 161 -19.73 1.26 -1.41
CA TYR A 161 -18.92 1.54 -2.60
C TYR A 161 -19.70 2.51 -3.49
N PRO A 162 -19.30 3.79 -3.56
CA PRO A 162 -20.00 4.75 -4.38
C PRO A 162 -19.87 4.44 -5.88
N VAL A 163 -20.94 4.61 -6.64
CA VAL A 163 -20.97 4.51 -8.10
C VAL A 163 -20.44 5.82 -8.69
N GLY A 164 -19.57 5.74 -9.69
CA GLY A 164 -18.91 6.91 -10.27
C GLY A 164 -17.66 7.36 -9.50
N PHE A 165 -17.25 6.61 -8.46
CA PHE A 165 -15.99 6.83 -7.77
C PHE A 165 -14.82 6.81 -8.77
N ARG A 166 -13.90 7.77 -8.65
CA ARG A 166 -12.70 7.87 -9.49
C ARG A 166 -11.48 8.19 -8.63
N ALA A 167 -10.42 7.42 -8.82
CA ALA A 167 -9.14 7.65 -8.14
C ALA A 167 -7.96 7.32 -9.07
N SER A 168 -6.76 7.79 -8.75
CA SER A 168 -5.52 7.36 -9.37
C SER A 168 -4.46 7.01 -8.35
N LYS A 169 -3.54 6.13 -8.74
CA LYS A 169 -2.43 5.69 -7.91
C LYS A 169 -1.20 5.42 -8.76
N GLN A 170 -0.06 5.94 -8.33
CA GLN A 170 1.21 5.50 -8.89
C GLN A 170 1.68 4.23 -8.19
N HIS A 171 1.95 3.19 -8.97
CA HIS A 171 2.49 1.92 -8.48
C HIS A 171 3.28 1.22 -9.58
N PHE A 172 4.34 0.49 -9.25
CA PHE A 172 5.18 -0.23 -10.24
C PHE A 172 5.64 0.60 -11.45
N GLY A 173 5.89 1.89 -11.26
CA GLY A 173 6.28 2.82 -12.34
C GLY A 173 5.15 3.16 -13.31
N ASN A 174 3.90 2.78 -13.01
CA ASN A 174 2.71 3.10 -13.79
C ASN A 174 1.74 3.95 -12.97
N THR A 175 0.95 4.77 -13.66
CA THR A 175 -0.23 5.42 -13.10
C THR A 175 -1.45 4.55 -13.41
N TYR A 176 -2.12 4.11 -12.36
CA TYR A 176 -3.35 3.35 -12.45
C TYR A 176 -4.54 4.27 -12.17
N HIS A 177 -5.50 4.31 -13.08
CA HIS A 177 -6.79 4.96 -12.88
C HIS A 177 -7.80 3.92 -12.43
N MET A 178 -8.53 4.22 -11.38
CA MET A 178 -9.50 3.36 -10.75
C MET A 178 -10.88 3.98 -10.89
N ALA A 179 -11.88 3.16 -11.18
CA ALA A 179 -13.26 3.58 -11.22
C ALA A 179 -14.19 2.53 -10.60
N ILE A 180 -15.35 2.97 -10.13
CA ILE A 180 -16.44 2.09 -9.73
C ILE A 180 -17.65 2.45 -10.58
N GLU A 181 -18.22 1.46 -11.26
CA GLU A 181 -19.42 1.61 -12.06
C GLU A 181 -20.56 0.79 -11.46
N LYS A 182 -21.80 1.18 -11.82
CA LYS A 182 -22.99 0.40 -11.48
C LYS A 182 -22.99 -0.87 -12.33
N GLY A 183 -23.08 -2.03 -11.70
CA GLY A 183 -23.32 -3.30 -12.36
C GLY A 183 -24.70 -3.86 -12.02
N ASP A 184 -25.10 -4.89 -12.77
CA ASP A 184 -26.39 -5.56 -12.60
C ASP A 184 -26.50 -6.29 -11.25
N ASP A 185 -25.39 -6.82 -10.76
CA ASP A 185 -25.29 -7.61 -9.53
C ASP A 185 -24.40 -6.96 -8.46
N GLY A 186 -24.33 -5.62 -8.45
CA GLY A 186 -23.47 -4.87 -7.53
C GLY A 186 -22.43 -4.01 -8.25
N PRO A 187 -21.47 -3.44 -7.51
CA PRO A 187 -20.46 -2.54 -8.09
C PRO A 187 -19.46 -3.29 -8.97
N VAL A 188 -19.09 -2.68 -10.09
CA VAL A 188 -18.02 -3.14 -10.98
C VAL A 188 -16.80 -2.25 -10.75
N PHE A 189 -15.72 -2.87 -10.28
CA PHE A 189 -14.45 -2.19 -10.02
C PHE A 189 -13.58 -2.27 -11.27
N LYS A 190 -13.04 -1.11 -11.70
CA LYS A 190 -12.23 -1.00 -12.91
C LYS A 190 -10.86 -0.41 -12.61
N VAL A 191 -9.83 -0.96 -13.25
CA VAL A 191 -8.45 -0.45 -13.18
C VAL A 191 -7.91 -0.30 -14.60
N GLN A 192 -7.38 0.87 -14.93
CA GLN A 192 -6.76 1.19 -16.22
C GLN A 192 -5.32 1.64 -15.99
N VAL A 193 -4.38 1.24 -16.84
CA VAL A 193 -2.94 1.53 -16.69
C VAL A 193 -2.50 2.57 -17.70
N ASN A 194 -1.82 3.65 -17.28
CA ASN A 194 -1.19 4.68 -18.12
C ASN A 194 -2.06 5.15 -19.30
N GLU A 195 -3.37 5.36 -19.08
CA GLU A 195 -4.35 5.70 -20.14
C GLU A 195 -4.45 4.70 -21.31
N SER A 196 -3.86 3.51 -21.16
CA SER A 196 -3.94 2.46 -22.17
C SER A 196 -5.39 2.00 -22.37
N LYS A 197 -5.69 1.41 -23.53
CA LYS A 197 -7.00 0.81 -23.80
C LYS A 197 -7.31 -0.43 -22.96
N THR A 198 -6.36 -0.89 -22.14
CA THR A 198 -6.54 -2.09 -21.32
C THR A 198 -7.20 -1.70 -20.00
N ILE A 199 -8.43 -2.16 -19.83
CA ILE A 199 -9.20 -2.02 -18.61
C ILE A 199 -9.35 -3.40 -17.98
N PHE A 200 -9.07 -3.50 -16.69
CA PHE A 200 -9.27 -4.67 -15.87
C PHE A 200 -10.51 -4.47 -15.03
N GLU A 201 -11.39 -5.45 -14.98
CA GLU A 201 -12.68 -5.34 -14.27
C GLU A 201 -12.88 -6.48 -13.29
N GLY A 202 -13.70 -6.27 -12.26
CA GLY A 202 -14.14 -7.33 -11.37
C GLY A 202 -15.18 -6.89 -10.34
N ALA A 203 -15.88 -7.86 -9.75
CA ALA A 203 -16.94 -7.62 -8.77
C ALA A 203 -16.41 -7.29 -7.35
N THR A 204 -15.10 -7.36 -7.13
CA THR A 204 -14.47 -6.99 -5.86
C THR A 204 -13.33 -6.03 -6.13
N PRO A 205 -12.98 -5.15 -5.17
CA PRO A 205 -11.92 -4.16 -5.37
C PRO A 205 -10.55 -4.79 -5.67
N THR A 206 -10.31 -6.02 -5.19
CA THR A 206 -9.02 -6.71 -5.38
C THR A 206 -8.90 -7.42 -6.73
N ALA A 207 -10.02 -7.83 -7.34
CA ALA A 207 -10.03 -8.57 -8.60
C ALA A 207 -9.33 -7.83 -9.77
N PRO A 208 -9.70 -6.58 -10.13
CA PRO A 208 -9.07 -5.90 -11.27
C PRO A 208 -7.59 -5.62 -11.03
N TRP A 209 -7.21 -5.34 -9.77
CA TRP A 209 -5.80 -5.18 -9.39
C TRP A 209 -4.99 -6.46 -9.52
N THR A 210 -5.58 -7.60 -9.20
CA THR A 210 -4.94 -8.91 -9.34
C THR A 210 -4.60 -9.18 -10.79
N GLU A 211 -5.55 -8.93 -11.70
CA GLU A 211 -5.34 -9.09 -13.14
C GLU A 211 -4.34 -8.06 -13.70
N ALA A 212 -4.42 -6.80 -13.24
CA ALA A 212 -3.44 -5.77 -13.60
C ALA A 212 -2.01 -6.16 -13.17
N CYS A 213 -1.85 -6.74 -11.98
CA CYS A 213 -0.56 -7.20 -11.49
C CYS A 213 -0.02 -8.40 -12.26
N LYS A 214 -0.88 -9.38 -12.60
CA LYS A 214 -0.49 -10.53 -13.43
C LYS A 214 0.04 -10.11 -14.80
N LYS A 215 -0.52 -9.06 -15.41
CA LYS A 215 -0.03 -8.53 -16.70
C LYS A 215 1.17 -7.58 -16.57
N SER A 216 1.50 -7.14 -15.35
CA SER A 216 2.63 -6.27 -15.09
C SER A 216 3.93 -7.06 -14.88
N LYS A 217 5.06 -6.35 -14.82
CA LYS A 217 6.37 -6.92 -14.45
C LYS A 217 6.44 -7.40 -12.99
N SER A 218 5.42 -7.11 -12.18
CA SER A 218 5.38 -7.37 -10.73
C SER A 218 4.62 -8.63 -10.36
N GLN A 219 4.78 -9.71 -11.15
CA GLN A 219 4.12 -10.98 -10.88
C GLN A 219 4.45 -11.49 -9.46
N GLY A 220 3.41 -11.82 -8.68
CA GLY A 220 3.54 -12.34 -7.32
C GLY A 220 3.40 -11.32 -6.18
N THR A 221 3.23 -10.03 -6.47
CA THR A 221 2.98 -9.04 -5.42
C THR A 221 1.58 -9.22 -4.84
N ARG A 222 1.49 -9.33 -3.50
CA ARG A 222 0.20 -9.31 -2.80
C ARG A 222 -0.40 -7.91 -2.90
N VAL A 223 -1.58 -7.81 -3.48
CA VAL A 223 -2.33 -6.55 -3.61
C VAL A 223 -3.57 -6.56 -2.73
N SER A 224 -3.87 -5.39 -2.16
CA SER A 224 -5.11 -5.13 -1.45
C SER A 224 -5.90 -4.08 -2.22
N GLY A 225 -6.99 -4.51 -2.85
CA GLY A 225 -7.89 -3.61 -3.57
C GLY A 225 -8.40 -2.47 -2.69
N PRO A 226 -9.00 -2.75 -1.51
CA PRO A 226 -9.48 -1.70 -0.61
C PRO A 226 -8.39 -0.69 -0.22
N LEU A 227 -7.13 -1.14 -0.07
CA LEU A 227 -6.01 -0.25 0.19
C LEU A 227 -5.75 0.65 -1.02
N PHE A 228 -5.66 0.08 -2.22
CA PHE A 228 -5.27 0.83 -3.41
C PHE A 228 -6.35 1.82 -3.87
N TYR A 229 -7.62 1.47 -3.73
CA TYR A 229 -8.74 2.38 -3.96
C TYR A 229 -8.87 3.48 -2.89
N GLY A 230 -8.14 3.41 -1.78
CA GLY A 230 -8.18 4.40 -0.71
C GLY A 230 -9.25 4.13 0.37
N PHE A 231 -10.01 3.04 0.25
CA PHE A 231 -11.03 2.63 1.23
C PHE A 231 -10.45 2.08 2.55
N SER A 232 -9.12 2.00 2.68
CA SER A 232 -8.47 1.70 3.96
C SER A 232 -8.10 2.95 4.76
N ASP A 233 -8.35 4.15 4.20
CA ASP A 233 -8.09 5.42 4.88
C ASP A 233 -9.35 5.98 5.54
N LEU A 234 -9.20 6.49 6.77
CA LEU A 234 -10.30 7.07 7.54
C LEU A 234 -10.86 8.35 6.91
N VAL A 235 -10.03 9.13 6.19
CA VAL A 235 -10.49 10.32 5.49
C VAL A 235 -11.50 9.92 4.41
N THR A 236 -11.19 8.91 3.60
CA THR A 236 -12.12 8.38 2.61
C THR A 236 -13.40 7.88 3.25
N MET A 237 -13.30 7.10 4.33
CA MET A 237 -14.49 6.63 5.06
C MET A 237 -15.35 7.79 5.55
N ARG A 238 -14.73 8.81 6.15
CA ARG A 238 -15.43 9.96 6.70
C ARG A 238 -16.09 10.82 5.63
N MET A 239 -15.48 10.91 4.46
CA MET A 239 -16.07 11.57 3.30
C MET A 239 -17.31 10.80 2.82
N ILE A 240 -17.23 9.46 2.73
CA ILE A 240 -18.34 8.61 2.31
C ILE A 240 -19.51 8.67 3.31
N GLU A 241 -19.23 8.65 4.61
CA GLU A 241 -20.24 8.80 5.68
C GLU A 241 -21.03 10.11 5.59
N ARG A 242 -20.44 11.15 5.00
CA ARG A 242 -21.07 12.47 4.84
C ARG A 242 -21.80 12.64 3.52
N MET A 243 -21.76 11.64 2.64
CA MET A 243 -22.46 11.69 1.36
C MET A 243 -23.97 11.59 1.57
N GLU A 244 -24.71 12.25 0.69
CA GLU A 244 -26.16 12.13 0.64
C GLU A 244 -26.57 10.67 0.39
N GLY A 245 -27.61 10.22 1.09
CA GLY A 245 -28.12 8.85 0.97
C GLY A 245 -27.32 7.79 1.73
N TYR A 246 -26.33 8.15 2.56
CA TYR A 246 -25.57 7.17 3.36
C TYR A 246 -26.48 6.33 4.26
N GLU A 247 -27.37 6.98 5.00
CA GLU A 247 -28.34 6.29 5.86
C GLU A 247 -29.27 5.38 5.04
N LEU A 248 -29.80 5.90 3.92
CA LEU A 248 -30.68 5.13 3.02
C LEU A 248 -29.98 3.92 2.43
N ALA A 249 -28.70 4.03 2.04
CA ALA A 249 -27.91 2.92 1.54
C ALA A 249 -27.71 1.85 2.62
N GLY A 250 -27.65 2.24 3.90
CA GLY A 250 -27.39 1.36 5.04
C GLY A 250 -28.62 0.64 5.59
N THR A 251 -29.82 1.18 5.34
CA THR A 251 -31.07 0.56 5.82
C THR A 251 -31.24 -0.86 5.26
N PRO A 252 -31.69 -1.84 6.10
CA PRO A 252 -32.03 -3.17 5.63
C PRO A 252 -33.03 -3.10 4.47
N GLU A 253 -32.85 -3.93 3.45
CA GLU A 253 -33.89 -4.09 2.42
C GLU A 253 -35.05 -4.83 3.09
N GLU A 254 -36.25 -4.24 3.09
CA GLU A 254 -37.46 -4.98 3.44
C GLU A 254 -37.59 -6.13 2.45
N GLN A 255 -37.68 -7.36 2.97
CA GLN A 255 -37.89 -8.55 2.15
C GLN A 255 -39.30 -8.46 1.57
N ALA A 256 -39.39 -7.97 0.33
CA ALA A 256 -40.58 -8.08 -0.50
C ALA A 256 -40.76 -9.53 -0.97
#